data_AF-A0A260ZJL2-F1
#
_entry.id   AF-A0A260ZJL2-F1
#
_cell.length_a   1.000
_cell.length_b   1.000
_cell.length_c   1.000
_cell.angle_alpha   90.00
_cell.angle_beta   90.00
_cell.angle_gamma   90.00
#
_symmetry.space_group_name_H-M   'P 1'
#
loop_
_entity.id
_entity.type
_entity.pdbx_description
1 polymer ?
#
loop_
_entity_poly.entity_id
_entity_poly.type
_entity_poly.pdbx_seq_one_letter_code
_entity_poly.pdbx_strand_id
1 'polypeptide(L)'
;MTNIFENCSYHSIYEPYLLDCTNTTDQCSLIQYVDTIQSLTFWLDLVLPFILLTIAWFLNLYFLIVLIPQYIQMNDVTKKQYIFVVSRGISSLSAASGMLLIRCVEVLSIDYTIYLLFFMIDDLSFYTLLGSYVGSAVLLYLATVRPIFYSLRISVRTVYFLAAGNIIGSILLSTTTAVFQAAIQSGGPFKCDIEHCQPIINIFMCKKTHEKYKNQQNKILVSIIAISFIIPIITLSFVLVTLYCYKNRAESIGSFTSDASAYNSARTRLAWTLFTFTLISLSEAIPASYMVGIKVGSFSTFSSIENNRIPDGTITTCVNFYQADHLIVPAIMNAFQILAWSIALIVDPLCGLLFDPRIRKVLKI
;
A
#
# COMPACT_ATOMS: atom_id res chain seq x y z
N MET A 1 -1.31 28.80 -35.64
CA MET A 1 -2.17 27.69 -35.22
C MET A 1 -3.45 28.27 -34.68
N THR A 2 -4.60 27.81 -35.15
CA THR A 2 -5.92 28.14 -34.59
C THR A 2 -6.06 27.46 -33.23
N ASN A 3 -6.46 28.20 -32.19
CA ASN A 3 -6.65 27.65 -30.86
C ASN A 3 -7.85 26.70 -30.87
N ILE A 4 -7.63 25.42 -30.57
CA ILE A 4 -8.68 24.40 -30.59
C ILE A 4 -9.78 24.67 -29.54
N PHE A 5 -9.48 25.45 -28.50
CA PHE A 5 -10.41 25.80 -27.43
C PHE A 5 -11.12 27.15 -27.64
N GLU A 6 -10.89 27.85 -28.76
CA GLU A 6 -11.39 29.22 -29.00
C GLU A 6 -12.92 29.34 -28.95
N ASN A 7 -13.64 28.25 -29.28
CA ASN A 7 -15.10 28.20 -29.26
C ASN A 7 -15.68 27.54 -27.99
N CYS A 8 -14.86 27.24 -26.98
CA CYS A 8 -15.32 26.65 -25.74
C CYS A 8 -15.87 27.71 -24.78
N SER A 9 -16.93 27.39 -24.04
CA SER A 9 -17.51 28.30 -23.03
C SER A 9 -16.75 28.27 -21.71
N TYR A 10 -15.99 27.21 -21.45
CA TYR A 10 -15.18 27.00 -20.27
C TYR A 10 -13.71 27.01 -20.68
N HIS A 11 -12.89 27.76 -19.92
CA HIS A 11 -11.46 27.83 -20.13
C HIS A 11 -10.66 27.33 -18.93
N SER A 12 -9.64 26.51 -19.18
CA SER A 12 -8.78 25.94 -18.15
C SER A 12 -7.32 26.40 -18.29
N ILE A 13 -6.60 26.41 -17.18
CA ILE A 13 -5.16 26.69 -17.12
C ILE A 13 -4.31 25.66 -17.89
N TYR A 14 -4.89 24.50 -18.23
CA TYR A 14 -4.19 23.42 -18.93
C TYR A 14 -4.24 23.52 -20.45
N GLU A 15 -5.03 24.44 -21.02
CA GLU A 15 -5.15 24.62 -22.48
C GLU A 15 -3.82 24.82 -23.22
N PRO A 16 -2.86 25.63 -22.73
CA PRO A 16 -1.60 25.85 -23.44
C PRO A 16 -0.79 24.59 -23.69
N TYR A 17 -0.99 23.55 -22.87
CA TYR A 17 -0.29 22.26 -22.97
C TYR A 17 -0.98 21.27 -23.91
N LEU A 18 -2.18 21.59 -24.41
CA LEU A 18 -3.02 20.69 -25.20
C LEU A 18 -3.33 21.24 -26.61
N LEU A 19 -2.75 22.39 -26.97
CA LEU A 19 -2.96 23.04 -28.27
C LEU A 19 -2.59 22.16 -29.47
N ASP A 20 -1.60 21.26 -29.30
CA ASP A 20 -1.15 20.32 -30.34
C ASP A 20 -2.04 19.07 -30.44
N CYS A 21 -3.01 18.90 -29.53
CA CYS A 21 -3.89 17.72 -29.46
C CYS A 21 -5.15 17.89 -30.32
N THR A 22 -4.97 17.96 -31.64
CA THR A 22 -6.05 18.31 -32.59
C THR A 22 -6.96 17.14 -33.00
N ASN A 23 -6.70 15.91 -32.58
CA ASN A 23 -7.39 14.69 -33.04
C ASN A 23 -8.65 14.37 -32.21
N THR A 24 -9.47 15.36 -31.91
CA THR A 24 -10.76 15.18 -31.23
C THR A 24 -11.74 16.29 -31.61
N THR A 25 -13.02 15.97 -31.68
CA THR A 25 -14.12 16.90 -31.96
C THR A 25 -14.83 17.39 -30.70
N ASP A 26 -14.55 16.79 -29.54
CA ASP A 26 -15.19 17.10 -28.24
C ASP A 26 -14.21 17.77 -27.26
N GLN A 27 -13.42 18.72 -27.77
CA GLN A 27 -12.33 19.37 -27.04
C GLN A 27 -12.82 20.12 -25.79
N CYS A 28 -14.01 20.73 -25.87
CA CYS A 28 -14.59 21.53 -24.78
C CYS A 28 -15.08 20.69 -23.59
N SER A 29 -15.55 19.46 -23.81
CA SER A 29 -15.93 18.56 -22.71
C SER A 29 -14.70 17.88 -22.12
N LEU A 30 -13.75 17.46 -22.97
CA LEU A 30 -12.52 16.81 -22.53
C LEU A 30 -11.64 17.69 -21.64
N ILE A 31 -11.56 19.01 -21.90
CA ILE A 31 -10.77 19.93 -21.06
C ILE A 31 -11.36 20.07 -19.66
N GLN A 32 -12.69 19.99 -19.50
CA GLN A 32 -13.35 19.98 -18.19
C GLN A 32 -13.01 18.70 -17.41
N TYR A 33 -12.94 17.56 -18.10
CA TYR A 33 -12.53 16.30 -17.49
C TYR A 33 -11.07 16.33 -17.05
N VAL A 34 -10.16 16.89 -17.87
CA VAL A 34 -8.76 17.09 -17.47
C VAL A 34 -8.66 17.94 -16.21
N ASP A 35 -9.35 19.09 -16.16
CA ASP A 35 -9.33 19.98 -14.99
C ASP A 35 -9.86 19.28 -13.73
N THR A 36 -10.95 18.54 -13.88
CA THR A 36 -11.55 17.76 -12.79
C THR A 36 -10.58 16.71 -12.27
N ILE A 37 -9.95 15.94 -13.16
CA ILE A 37 -9.03 14.89 -12.75
C ILE A 37 -7.78 15.47 -12.10
N GLN A 38 -7.21 16.55 -12.63
CA GLN A 38 -6.08 17.23 -12.03
C GLN A 38 -6.41 17.74 -10.62
N SER A 39 -7.59 18.32 -10.44
CA SER A 39 -8.08 18.75 -9.13
C SER A 39 -8.22 17.56 -8.15
N LEU A 40 -8.80 16.44 -8.61
CA LEU A 40 -8.93 15.23 -7.81
C LEU A 40 -7.56 14.66 -7.40
N THR A 41 -6.63 14.52 -8.34
CA THR A 41 -5.28 14.03 -8.06
C THR A 41 -4.54 14.98 -7.11
N PHE A 42 -4.63 16.30 -7.31
CA PHE A 42 -3.98 17.25 -6.41
C PHE A 42 -4.50 17.14 -4.98
N TRP A 43 -5.82 17.14 -4.77
CA TRP A 43 -6.39 17.12 -3.42
C TRP A 43 -6.34 15.73 -2.77
N LEU A 44 -6.69 14.68 -3.51
CA LEU A 44 -6.91 13.34 -2.97
C LEU A 44 -5.72 12.37 -3.13
N ASP A 45 -4.82 12.56 -4.11
CA ASP A 45 -3.61 11.73 -4.25
C ASP A 45 -2.37 12.37 -3.61
N LEU A 46 -2.30 13.72 -3.63
CA LEU A 46 -1.15 14.46 -3.12
C LEU A 46 -1.41 15.07 -1.74
N VAL A 47 -2.27 16.10 -1.63
CA VAL A 47 -2.38 16.93 -0.40
C VAL A 47 -2.88 16.12 0.80
N LEU A 48 -4.04 15.47 0.67
CA LEU A 48 -4.64 14.75 1.78
C LEU A 48 -3.77 13.55 2.23
N PRO A 49 -3.28 12.68 1.33
CA PRO A 49 -2.36 11.61 1.70
C PRO A 49 -1.05 12.11 2.31
N PHE A 50 -0.48 13.23 1.83
CA PHE A 50 0.73 13.79 2.40
C PHE A 50 0.55 14.15 3.87
N ILE A 51 -0.57 14.79 4.23
CA ILE A 51 -0.92 15.12 5.61
C ILE A 51 -1.08 13.83 6.45
N LEU A 52 -1.86 12.86 5.95
CA LEU A 52 -2.13 11.61 6.66
C LEU A 52 -0.85 10.77 6.86
N LEU A 53 -0.01 10.64 5.84
CA LEU A 53 1.26 9.92 5.91
C LEU A 53 2.25 10.60 6.84
N THR A 54 2.26 11.94 6.90
CA THR A 54 3.07 12.69 7.87
C THR A 54 2.62 12.37 9.31
N ILE A 55 1.31 12.37 9.56
CA ILE A 55 0.75 11.95 10.86
C ILE A 55 1.13 10.50 11.17
N ALA A 56 0.97 9.60 10.20
CA ALA A 56 1.34 8.19 10.32
C ALA A 56 2.82 8.03 10.67
N TRP A 57 3.69 8.80 10.03
CA TRP A 57 5.13 8.77 10.26
C TRP A 57 5.47 9.13 11.71
N PHE A 58 4.94 10.24 12.23
CA PHE A 58 5.16 10.64 13.62
C PHE A 58 4.59 9.62 14.63
N LEU A 59 3.40 9.07 14.36
CA LEU A 59 2.78 8.06 15.23
C LEU A 59 3.58 6.76 15.26
N ASN A 60 4.04 6.26 14.12
CA ASN A 60 4.86 5.05 14.04
C ASN A 60 6.24 5.26 14.69
N LEU A 61 6.85 6.44 14.50
CA LEU A 61 8.09 6.80 15.17
C LEU A 61 7.90 6.83 16.70
N TYR A 62 6.86 7.50 17.18
CA TYR A 62 6.54 7.55 18.61
C TYR A 62 6.28 6.16 19.18
N PHE A 63 5.50 5.33 18.48
CA PHE A 63 5.24 3.95 18.86
C PHE A 63 6.54 3.14 19.01
N LEU A 64 7.48 3.25 18.07
CA LEU A 64 8.79 2.60 18.15
C LEU A 64 9.66 3.11 19.29
N ILE A 65 9.67 4.43 19.53
CA ILE A 65 10.41 5.05 20.64
C ILE A 65 9.95 4.48 21.98
N VAL A 66 8.65 4.22 22.15
CA VAL A 66 8.11 3.60 23.37
C VAL A 66 8.35 2.08 23.38
N LEU A 67 8.20 1.42 22.24
CA LEU A 67 8.26 -0.04 22.13
C LEU A 67 9.69 -0.60 22.29
N ILE A 68 10.69 0.01 21.66
CA ILE A 68 12.07 -0.52 21.62
C ILE A 68 12.68 -0.63 23.03
N PRO A 69 12.63 0.39 23.90
CA PRO A 69 13.17 0.30 25.25
C PRO A 69 12.47 -0.80 26.06
N GLN A 70 11.15 -0.92 25.93
CA GLN A 70 10.38 -1.96 26.60
C GLN A 70 10.76 -3.35 26.10
N TYR A 71 10.92 -3.50 24.78
CA TYR A 71 11.31 -4.76 24.14
C TYR A 71 12.67 -5.28 24.64
N ILE A 72 13.63 -4.38 24.84
CA ILE A 72 14.97 -4.73 25.36
C ILE A 72 14.88 -5.29 26.78
N GLN A 73 13.96 -4.78 27.60
CA GLN A 73 13.76 -5.18 29.00
C GLN A 73 12.84 -6.41 29.17
N MET A 74 12.29 -6.99 28.10
CA MET A 74 11.36 -8.11 28.19
C MET A 74 12.02 -9.47 28.39
N ASN A 75 11.39 -10.30 29.21
CA ASN A 75 11.72 -11.73 29.35
C ASN A 75 11.47 -12.49 28.05
N ASP A 76 12.22 -13.57 27.84
CA ASP A 76 12.17 -14.40 26.63
C ASP A 76 10.77 -14.92 26.29
N VAL A 77 9.92 -15.18 27.27
CA VAL A 77 8.54 -15.66 27.04
C VAL A 77 7.68 -14.62 26.32
N THR A 78 7.77 -13.36 26.75
CA THR A 78 7.01 -12.25 26.14
C THR A 78 7.69 -11.72 24.88
N LYS A 79 9.03 -11.75 24.84
CA LYS A 79 9.83 -11.26 23.72
C LYS A 79 9.45 -11.91 22.39
N LYS A 80 9.06 -13.20 22.41
CA LYS A 80 8.54 -13.95 21.25
C LYS A 80 7.45 -13.19 20.49
N GLN A 81 6.43 -12.68 21.19
CA GLN A 81 5.32 -11.99 20.54
C GLN A 81 5.72 -10.62 20.02
N TYR A 82 6.62 -9.92 20.71
CA TYR A 82 7.03 -8.57 20.35
C TYR A 82 8.04 -8.50 19.21
N ILE A 83 8.72 -9.60 18.83
CA ILE A 83 9.61 -9.63 17.66
C ILE A 83 8.86 -9.17 16.40
N PHE A 84 7.69 -9.75 16.13
CA PHE A 84 6.90 -9.35 14.96
C PHE A 84 6.22 -7.99 15.14
N VAL A 85 5.92 -7.56 16.37
CA VAL A 85 5.39 -6.22 16.65
C VAL A 85 6.43 -5.13 16.34
N VAL A 86 7.70 -5.37 16.71
CA VAL A 86 8.82 -4.47 16.37
C VAL A 86 9.08 -4.47 14.87
N SER A 87 9.16 -5.65 14.25
CA SER A 87 9.30 -5.81 12.79
C SER A 87 8.22 -5.04 12.04
N ARG A 88 6.97 -5.15 12.49
CA ARG A 88 5.82 -4.42 11.94
C ARG A 88 5.98 -2.91 12.08
N GLY A 89 6.37 -2.41 13.26
CA GLY A 89 6.57 -0.98 13.50
C GLY A 89 7.71 -0.37 12.66
N ILE A 90 8.81 -1.09 12.47
CA ILE A 90 9.91 -0.65 11.60
C ILE A 90 9.45 -0.62 10.14
N SER A 91 8.74 -1.65 9.71
CA SER A 91 8.22 -1.75 8.34
C SER A 91 7.18 -0.66 8.05
N SER A 92 6.30 -0.34 8.99
CA SER A 92 5.30 0.72 8.81
C SER A 92 5.93 2.11 8.76
N LEU A 93 6.96 2.37 9.58
CA LEU A 93 7.72 3.63 9.51
C LEU A 93 8.47 3.76 8.17
N SER A 94 9.08 2.66 7.70
CA SER A 94 9.78 2.61 6.41
C SER A 94 8.82 2.82 5.24
N ALA A 95 7.65 2.16 5.24
CA ALA A 95 6.60 2.33 4.23
C ALA A 95 6.06 3.77 4.21
N ALA A 96 5.76 4.37 5.37
CA ALA A 96 5.33 5.76 5.44
C ALA A 96 6.40 6.71 4.89
N SER A 97 7.68 6.42 5.14
CA SER A 97 8.81 7.20 4.60
C SER A 97 8.92 7.04 3.08
N GLY A 98 8.84 5.80 2.56
CA GLY A 98 8.86 5.50 1.13
C GLY A 98 7.73 6.21 0.38
N MET A 99 6.50 6.09 0.87
CA MET A 99 5.32 6.75 0.30
C MET A 99 5.41 8.29 0.31
N LEU A 100 5.98 8.90 1.35
CA LEU A 100 6.23 10.35 1.38
C LEU A 100 7.31 10.75 0.36
N LEU A 101 8.40 9.97 0.28
CA LEU A 101 9.50 10.25 -0.63
C LEU A 101 9.09 10.13 -2.09
N ILE A 102 8.31 9.10 -2.47
CA ILE A 102 7.80 8.94 -3.85
C ILE A 102 7.01 10.19 -4.27
N ARG A 103 6.15 10.72 -3.40
CA ARG A 103 5.38 11.95 -3.67
C ARG A 103 6.24 13.20 -3.78
N CYS A 104 7.33 13.28 -3.01
CA CYS A 104 8.33 14.35 -3.17
C CYS A 104 9.15 14.19 -4.46
N VAL A 105 9.40 12.96 -4.92
CA VAL A 105 10.20 12.62 -6.09
C VAL A 105 9.43 12.81 -7.40
N GLU A 106 8.11 12.62 -7.39
CA GLU A 106 7.24 12.99 -8.53
C GLU A 106 7.35 14.47 -8.93
N VAL A 107 7.81 15.32 -8.00
CA VAL A 107 8.12 16.73 -8.26
C VAL A 107 9.50 16.93 -8.92
N LEU A 108 10.40 15.95 -8.87
CA LEU A 108 11.83 16.13 -9.19
C LEU A 108 12.29 15.40 -10.47
N SER A 109 11.40 14.73 -11.21
CA SER A 109 11.69 14.12 -12.54
C SER A 109 12.98 13.30 -12.59
N ILE A 110 13.03 12.20 -11.82
CA ILE A 110 14.28 11.46 -11.56
C ILE A 110 14.44 10.23 -12.48
N ASP A 111 15.70 9.80 -12.70
CA ASP A 111 16.11 8.61 -13.47
C ASP A 111 15.53 7.28 -12.95
N TYR A 112 15.48 6.29 -13.84
CA TYR A 112 15.03 4.90 -13.62
C TYR A 112 15.60 4.26 -12.35
N THR A 113 16.90 4.40 -12.12
CA THR A 113 17.60 3.77 -10.99
C THR A 113 17.06 4.26 -9.65
N ILE A 114 16.63 5.51 -9.59
CA ILE A 114 16.12 6.09 -8.36
C ILE A 114 14.67 5.66 -8.12
N TYR A 115 13.84 5.60 -9.16
CA TYR A 115 12.51 4.96 -9.06
C TYR A 115 12.61 3.49 -8.63
N LEU A 116 13.55 2.73 -9.21
CA LEU A 116 13.79 1.35 -8.84
C LEU A 116 14.14 1.20 -7.36
N LEU A 117 15.05 2.04 -6.85
CA LEU A 117 15.46 2.01 -5.46
C LEU A 117 14.28 2.33 -4.52
N PHE A 118 13.50 3.36 -4.84
CA PHE A 118 12.37 3.76 -4.02
C PHE A 118 11.27 2.70 -4.01
N PHE A 119 10.86 2.19 -5.17
CA PHE A 119 9.88 1.10 -5.23
C PHE A 119 10.38 -0.17 -4.53
N MET A 120 11.67 -0.48 -4.62
CA MET A 120 12.24 -1.62 -3.91
C MET A 120 12.13 -1.44 -2.38
N ILE A 121 12.48 -0.27 -1.85
CA ILE A 121 12.37 0.02 -0.41
C ILE A 121 10.91 0.00 0.04
N ASP A 122 10.01 0.56 -0.76
CA ASP A 122 8.57 0.63 -0.48
C ASP A 122 7.95 -0.77 -0.46
N ASP A 123 8.11 -1.55 -1.53
CA ASP A 123 7.63 -2.94 -1.64
C ASP A 123 8.23 -3.84 -0.56
N LEU A 124 9.52 -3.67 -0.23
CA LEU A 124 10.17 -4.43 0.84
C LEU A 124 9.51 -4.16 2.19
N SER A 125 9.19 -2.89 2.45
CA SER A 125 8.50 -2.47 3.66
C SER A 125 7.11 -3.09 3.73
N PHE A 126 6.37 -3.10 2.62
CA PHE A 126 5.04 -3.72 2.56
C PHE A 126 5.07 -5.22 2.76
N TYR A 127 5.88 -5.97 2.00
CA TYR A 127 5.94 -7.43 2.15
C TYR A 127 6.41 -7.84 3.55
N THR A 128 7.36 -7.10 4.14
CA THR A 128 7.81 -7.36 5.50
C THR A 128 6.70 -7.09 6.53
N LEU A 129 5.92 -6.03 6.33
CA LEU A 129 4.74 -5.68 7.14
C LEU A 129 3.68 -6.80 7.08
N LEU A 130 3.34 -7.28 5.88
CA LEU A 130 2.35 -8.34 5.65
C LEU A 130 2.75 -9.64 6.37
N GLY A 131 3.99 -10.09 6.20
CA GLY A 131 4.46 -11.30 6.87
C GLY A 131 4.57 -11.12 8.39
N SER A 132 4.82 -9.90 8.88
CA SER A 132 4.80 -9.60 10.32
C SER A 132 3.39 -9.69 10.91
N TYR A 133 2.35 -9.34 10.15
CA TYR A 133 0.96 -9.58 10.55
C TYR A 133 0.63 -11.06 10.65
N VAL A 134 1.02 -11.87 9.65
CA VAL A 134 0.85 -13.33 9.67
C VAL A 134 1.56 -13.94 10.87
N GLY A 135 2.84 -13.58 11.07
CA GLY A 135 3.65 -14.05 12.19
C GLY A 135 3.02 -13.72 13.54
N SER A 136 2.58 -12.47 13.73
CA SER A 136 1.90 -12.04 14.96
C SER A 136 0.61 -12.81 15.22
N ALA A 137 -0.21 -13.02 14.18
CA ALA A 137 -1.48 -13.74 14.28
C ALA A 137 -1.28 -15.22 14.62
N VAL A 138 -0.33 -15.89 13.96
CA VAL A 138 0.01 -17.29 14.23
C VAL A 138 0.57 -17.47 15.64
N LEU A 139 1.44 -16.57 16.12
CA LEU A 139 1.93 -16.63 17.50
C LEU A 139 0.80 -16.40 18.51
N LEU A 140 -0.13 -15.49 18.23
CA LEU A 140 -1.30 -15.27 19.08
C LEU A 140 -2.20 -16.51 19.14
N TYR A 141 -2.45 -17.15 18.00
CA TYR A 141 -3.18 -18.41 17.92
C TYR A 141 -2.52 -19.51 18.75
N LEU A 142 -1.21 -19.72 18.58
CA LEU A 142 -0.48 -20.75 19.30
C LEU A 142 -0.46 -20.46 20.81
N ALA A 143 -0.30 -19.21 21.21
CA ALA A 143 -0.31 -18.82 22.63
C ALA A 143 -1.68 -19.04 23.29
N THR A 144 -2.78 -18.86 22.55
CA THR A 144 -4.16 -18.94 23.09
C THR A 144 -4.76 -20.33 22.99
N VAL A 145 -4.66 -20.99 21.84
CA VAL A 145 -5.30 -22.29 21.57
C VAL A 145 -4.42 -23.45 22.04
N ARG A 146 -3.10 -23.32 21.96
CA ARG A 146 -2.13 -24.38 22.32
C ARG A 146 -1.01 -23.86 23.24
N PRO A 147 -1.32 -23.34 24.44
CA PRO A 147 -0.35 -22.68 25.32
C PRO A 147 0.82 -23.59 25.74
N ILE A 148 0.58 -24.88 25.95
CA ILE A 148 1.61 -25.87 26.31
C ILE A 148 2.62 -26.03 25.18
N PHE A 149 2.16 -26.13 23.93
CA PHE A 149 3.04 -26.24 22.76
C PHE A 149 3.85 -24.96 22.56
N TYR A 150 3.20 -23.80 22.69
CA TYR A 150 3.84 -22.50 22.56
C TYR A 150 4.96 -22.28 23.61
N SER A 151 4.72 -22.66 24.86
CA SER A 151 5.70 -22.51 25.94
C SER A 151 6.89 -23.46 25.77
N LEU A 152 6.64 -24.73 25.45
CA LEU A 152 7.67 -25.79 25.47
C LEU A 152 8.45 -25.93 24.16
N ARG A 153 7.83 -25.69 23.00
CA ARG A 153 8.44 -25.98 21.69
C ARG A 153 8.92 -24.75 20.94
N ILE A 154 8.26 -23.60 21.12
CA ILE A 154 8.63 -22.37 20.41
C ILE A 154 9.66 -21.60 21.23
N SER A 155 10.90 -21.58 20.77
CA SER A 155 11.96 -20.77 21.35
C SER A 155 12.00 -19.36 20.73
N VAL A 156 12.62 -18.39 21.41
CA VAL A 156 12.83 -17.05 20.85
C VAL A 156 13.67 -17.12 19.56
N ARG A 157 14.66 -18.02 19.52
CA ARG A 157 15.51 -18.25 18.33
C ARG A 157 14.68 -18.67 17.12
N THR A 158 13.73 -19.58 17.30
CA THR A 158 12.82 -20.01 16.22
C THR A 158 12.03 -18.83 15.67
N VAL A 159 11.54 -17.94 16.53
CA VAL A 159 10.80 -16.74 16.10
C VAL A 159 11.71 -15.77 15.32
N TYR A 160 12.95 -15.58 15.75
CA TYR A 160 13.91 -14.79 14.96
C TYR A 160 14.22 -15.40 13.59
N PHE A 161 14.36 -16.74 13.49
CA PHE A 161 14.53 -17.40 12.20
C PHE A 161 13.33 -17.18 11.28
N LEU A 162 12.10 -17.23 11.81
CA LEU A 162 10.89 -16.91 11.04
C LEU A 162 10.85 -15.44 10.60
N ALA A 163 11.24 -14.51 11.47
CA ALA A 163 11.33 -13.10 11.14
C ALA A 163 12.41 -12.82 10.06
N ALA A 164 13.56 -13.46 10.16
CA ALA A 164 14.61 -13.37 9.13
C ALA A 164 14.14 -13.98 7.79
N GLY A 165 13.46 -15.13 7.83
CA GLY A 165 12.85 -15.74 6.65
C GLY A 165 11.82 -14.83 5.98
N ASN A 166 11.02 -14.10 6.77
CA ASN A 166 10.09 -13.09 6.26
C ASN A 166 10.80 -11.97 5.49
N ILE A 167 11.88 -11.42 6.04
CA ILE A 167 12.67 -10.37 5.37
C ILE A 167 13.28 -10.89 4.06
N ILE A 168 13.88 -12.09 4.08
CA ILE A 168 14.48 -12.69 2.88
C ILE A 168 13.42 -12.91 1.80
N GLY A 169 12.25 -13.45 2.16
CA GLY A 169 11.13 -13.60 1.23
C GLY A 169 10.67 -12.25 0.67
N SER A 170 10.59 -11.23 1.52
CA SER A 170 10.18 -9.88 1.13
C SER A 170 11.17 -9.22 0.16
N ILE A 171 12.48 -9.44 0.33
CA ILE A 171 13.51 -8.95 -0.61
C ILE A 171 13.32 -9.56 -2.00
N LEU A 172 13.08 -10.88 -2.08
CA LEU A 172 12.88 -11.58 -3.36
C LEU A 172 11.64 -11.05 -4.10
N LEU A 173 10.54 -10.84 -3.37
CA LEU A 173 9.29 -10.31 -3.92
C LEU A 173 9.46 -8.86 -4.37
N SER A 174 9.97 -8.00 -3.50
CA SER A 174 10.20 -6.57 -3.76
C SER A 174 11.11 -6.33 -4.96
N THR A 175 12.23 -7.06 -5.06
CA THR A 175 13.15 -6.93 -6.20
C THR A 175 12.42 -7.22 -7.51
N THR A 176 11.57 -8.23 -7.50
CA THR A 176 10.82 -8.66 -8.68
C THR A 176 9.80 -7.60 -9.08
N THR A 177 9.00 -7.09 -8.14
CA THR A 177 7.93 -6.11 -8.42
C THR A 177 8.48 -4.73 -8.78
N ALA A 178 9.50 -4.24 -8.06
CA ALA A 178 10.10 -2.93 -8.26
C ALA A 178 10.71 -2.76 -9.66
N VAL A 179 11.30 -3.83 -10.24
CA VAL A 179 11.86 -3.80 -11.60
C VAL A 179 10.80 -3.46 -12.64
N PHE A 180 9.60 -4.06 -12.51
CA PHE A 180 8.49 -3.80 -13.45
C PHE A 180 7.84 -2.44 -13.18
N GLN A 181 7.64 -2.06 -11.91
CA GLN A 181 7.08 -0.75 -11.55
C GLN A 181 7.95 0.40 -12.06
N ALA A 182 9.27 0.33 -11.86
CA ALA A 182 10.20 1.34 -12.36
C ALA A 182 10.22 1.42 -13.89
N ALA A 183 10.07 0.28 -14.57
CA ALA A 183 10.09 0.22 -16.03
C ALA A 183 8.87 0.92 -16.66
N ILE A 184 7.71 0.84 -15.99
CA ILE A 184 6.49 1.57 -16.39
C ILE A 184 6.71 3.07 -16.26
N GLN A 185 7.43 3.54 -15.23
CA GLN A 185 7.37 4.94 -14.85
C GLN A 185 8.39 5.87 -15.50
N SER A 186 9.62 5.40 -15.74
CA SER A 186 10.66 6.20 -16.40
C SER A 186 11.18 5.61 -17.71
N GLY A 187 10.60 4.49 -18.19
CA GLY A 187 11.15 3.74 -19.33
C GLY A 187 12.46 3.05 -18.95
N GLY A 188 12.39 1.74 -18.68
CA GLY A 188 13.55 0.94 -18.29
C GLY A 188 14.35 0.35 -19.45
N PRO A 189 15.38 -0.48 -19.17
CA PRO A 189 16.10 -1.25 -20.20
C PRO A 189 15.18 -2.21 -20.99
N PHE A 190 13.99 -2.49 -20.45
CA PHE A 190 12.92 -3.20 -21.13
C PHE A 190 11.87 -2.20 -21.60
N LYS A 191 11.65 -2.09 -22.91
CA LYS A 191 10.52 -1.34 -23.48
C LYS A 191 9.24 -2.13 -23.23
N CYS A 192 8.48 -1.78 -22.19
CA CYS A 192 7.12 -2.29 -22.03
C CYS A 192 6.17 -1.34 -22.77
N ASP A 193 5.72 -1.77 -23.95
CA ASP A 193 4.71 -1.03 -24.70
C ASP A 193 3.30 -1.32 -24.13
N ILE A 194 2.41 -0.33 -24.19
CA ILE A 194 1.04 -0.38 -23.63
C ILE A 194 0.29 -1.60 -24.21
N GLU A 195 0.53 -1.99 -25.45
CA GLU A 195 -0.15 -3.14 -26.05
C GLU A 195 0.35 -4.51 -25.54
N HIS A 196 1.56 -4.59 -24.97
CA HIS A 196 2.15 -5.85 -24.50
C HIS A 196 2.17 -5.97 -22.96
N CYS A 197 2.29 -4.86 -22.25
CA CYS A 197 2.32 -4.83 -20.78
C CYS A 197 0.91 -4.74 -20.16
N GLN A 198 0.01 -3.96 -20.76
CA GLN A 198 -1.35 -3.72 -20.25
C GLN A 198 -2.23 -4.99 -20.22
N PRO A 199 -2.16 -5.95 -21.17
CA PRO A 199 -2.93 -7.19 -21.09
C PRO A 199 -2.52 -8.09 -19.92
N ILE A 200 -1.25 -8.03 -19.49
CA ILE A 200 -0.72 -8.79 -18.35
C ILE A 200 -1.25 -8.20 -17.04
N ILE A 201 -1.43 -6.88 -17.00
CA ILE A 201 -2.03 -6.14 -15.88
C ILE A 201 -3.56 -6.27 -15.86
N ASN A 202 -4.23 -6.27 -17.02
CA ASN A 202 -5.69 -6.40 -17.13
C ASN A 202 -6.22 -7.81 -16.80
N ILE A 203 -5.40 -8.86 -16.94
CA ILE A 203 -5.77 -10.22 -16.49
C ILE A 203 -5.84 -10.32 -14.96
N PHE A 204 -5.20 -9.41 -14.23
CA PHE A 204 -5.16 -9.41 -12.76
C PHE A 204 -6.49 -9.03 -12.11
N MET A 205 -7.39 -8.36 -12.85
CA MET A 205 -8.48 -7.59 -12.23
C MET A 205 -9.87 -7.87 -12.78
N CYS A 206 -10.10 -9.15 -13.05
CA CYS A 206 -11.41 -9.80 -13.00
C CYS A 206 -12.49 -9.22 -13.93
N LYS A 207 -12.55 -9.71 -15.19
CA LYS A 207 -13.82 -10.24 -15.72
C LYS A 207 -13.62 -11.26 -16.83
N LYS A 208 -14.22 -12.42 -16.59
CA LYS A 208 -14.70 -13.45 -17.52
C LYS A 208 -14.95 -12.92 -18.95
N THR A 209 -14.11 -13.25 -19.93
CA THR A 209 -14.53 -13.35 -21.34
C THR A 209 -13.72 -14.46 -22.02
N HIS A 210 -14.45 -15.37 -22.67
CA HIS A 210 -13.96 -16.42 -23.54
C HIS A 210 -13.08 -15.84 -24.66
N GLU A 211 -11.86 -16.35 -24.86
CA GLU A 211 -11.40 -17.04 -26.09
C GLU A 211 -9.86 -17.17 -26.15
N LYS A 212 -9.43 -18.43 -26.21
CA LYS A 212 -8.37 -19.06 -27.02
C LYS A 212 -7.15 -18.23 -27.50
N TYR A 213 -5.97 -18.80 -27.23
CA TYR A 213 -4.58 -18.53 -27.69
C TYR A 213 -3.73 -17.61 -26.78
N LYS A 214 -2.75 -18.11 -26.02
CA LYS A 214 -1.42 -18.73 -26.30
C LYS A 214 -0.29 -17.70 -26.17
N ASN A 215 0.29 -17.58 -24.97
CA ASN A 215 1.74 -17.48 -24.74
C ASN A 215 2.08 -17.62 -23.24
N GLN A 216 3.12 -18.41 -22.94
CA GLN A 216 3.32 -19.13 -21.67
C GLN A 216 4.39 -18.50 -20.73
N GLN A 217 4.69 -17.20 -20.85
CA GLN A 217 5.71 -16.55 -19.99
C GLN A 217 5.19 -15.46 -19.03
N ASN A 218 3.93 -15.02 -19.13
CA ASN A 218 3.41 -13.92 -18.31
C ASN A 218 2.41 -14.34 -17.20
N LYS A 219 2.37 -15.62 -16.84
CA LYS A 219 1.44 -16.16 -15.81
C LYS A 219 2.01 -16.16 -14.38
N ILE A 220 3.32 -15.96 -14.19
CA ILE A 220 4.00 -16.27 -12.92
C ILE A 220 4.03 -15.07 -11.97
N LEU A 221 4.30 -13.85 -12.47
CA LEU A 221 4.29 -12.65 -11.63
C LEU A 221 2.92 -12.39 -11.00
N VAL A 222 1.87 -12.70 -11.78
CA VAL A 222 0.47 -12.43 -11.44
C VAL A 222 -0.05 -13.29 -10.30
N SER A 223 0.52 -14.48 -10.13
CA SER A 223 0.14 -15.34 -9.03
C SER A 223 0.68 -14.83 -7.69
N ILE A 224 1.79 -14.10 -7.69
CA ILE A 224 2.58 -13.89 -6.46
C ILE A 224 2.01 -12.76 -5.61
N ILE A 225 1.65 -11.62 -6.20
CA ILE A 225 1.10 -10.47 -5.46
C ILE A 225 -0.25 -10.84 -4.84
N ALA A 226 -1.19 -11.36 -5.64
CA ALA A 226 -2.50 -11.81 -5.15
C ALA A 226 -2.38 -12.87 -4.04
N ILE A 227 -1.51 -13.88 -4.21
CA ILE A 227 -1.29 -14.90 -3.18
C ILE A 227 -0.72 -14.28 -1.89
N SER A 228 0.17 -13.28 -2.01
CA SER A 228 0.79 -12.61 -0.87
C SER A 228 -0.22 -11.87 0.01
N PHE A 229 -1.34 -11.39 -0.54
CA PHE A 229 -2.43 -10.76 0.21
C PHE A 229 -3.52 -11.73 0.67
N ILE A 230 -3.79 -12.79 -0.10
CA ILE A 230 -4.76 -13.82 0.28
C ILE A 230 -4.29 -14.59 1.52
N ILE A 231 -2.99 -14.90 1.63
CA ILE A 231 -2.43 -15.68 2.75
C ILE A 231 -2.72 -15.00 4.10
N PRO A 232 -2.43 -13.70 4.32
CA PRO A 232 -2.76 -13.06 5.57
C PRO A 232 -4.28 -12.87 5.79
N ILE A 233 -5.11 -12.61 4.77
CA ILE A 233 -6.58 -12.56 4.93
C ILE A 233 -7.06 -13.88 5.55
N ILE A 234 -6.70 -15.00 4.94
CA ILE A 234 -7.14 -16.32 5.38
C ILE A 234 -6.63 -16.59 6.80
N THR A 235 -5.35 -16.29 7.06
CA THR A 235 -4.73 -16.54 8.36
C THR A 235 -5.38 -15.69 9.46
N LEU A 236 -5.51 -14.38 9.27
CA LEU A 236 -6.10 -13.47 10.25
C LEU A 236 -7.56 -13.81 10.51
N SER A 237 -8.33 -14.10 9.46
CA SER A 237 -9.74 -14.51 9.57
C SER A 237 -9.87 -15.82 10.36
N PHE A 238 -9.04 -16.82 10.04
CA PHE A 238 -9.02 -18.10 10.74
C PHE A 238 -8.70 -17.94 12.23
N VAL A 239 -7.68 -17.14 12.57
CA VAL A 239 -7.29 -16.88 13.96
C VAL A 239 -8.39 -16.14 14.72
N LEU A 240 -9.01 -15.14 14.10
CA LEU A 240 -10.09 -14.36 14.71
C LEU A 240 -11.33 -15.23 14.99
N VAL A 241 -11.75 -16.04 14.02
CA VAL A 241 -12.87 -16.99 14.17
C VAL A 241 -12.55 -17.99 15.28
N THR A 242 -11.33 -18.54 15.30
CA THR A 242 -10.95 -19.52 16.33
C THR A 242 -10.97 -18.91 17.74
N LEU A 243 -10.48 -17.67 17.89
CA LEU A 243 -10.56 -16.96 19.17
C LEU A 243 -12.01 -16.72 19.59
N TYR A 244 -12.88 -16.31 18.67
CA TYR A 244 -14.30 -16.13 18.95
C TYR A 244 -14.97 -17.43 19.44
N CYS A 245 -14.72 -18.54 18.74
CA CYS A 245 -15.23 -19.85 19.14
C CYS A 245 -14.68 -20.31 20.50
N TYR A 246 -13.39 -20.07 20.78
CA TYR A 246 -12.78 -20.43 22.05
C TYR A 246 -13.40 -19.67 23.22
N LYS A 247 -13.66 -18.36 23.05
CA LYS A 247 -14.36 -17.55 24.07
C LYS A 247 -15.74 -18.10 24.38
N ASN A 248 -16.58 -18.28 23.35
CA ASN A 248 -17.96 -18.75 23.54
C ASN A 248 -17.98 -20.11 24.27
N ARG A 249 -17.00 -20.97 23.98
CA ARG A 249 -16.83 -22.25 24.69
C ARG A 249 -16.38 -22.06 26.14
N ALA A 250 -15.41 -21.19 26.42
CA ALA A 250 -14.95 -20.90 27.78
C ALA A 250 -16.07 -20.28 28.65
N GLU A 251 -16.87 -19.38 28.06
CA GLU A 251 -18.05 -18.79 28.70
C GLU A 251 -19.10 -19.85 29.02
N SER A 252 -19.35 -20.79 28.09
CA SER A 252 -20.29 -21.90 28.33
C SER A 252 -19.87 -22.88 29.43
N ILE A 253 -18.56 -22.96 29.72
CA ILE A 253 -17.99 -23.85 30.75
C ILE A 253 -17.89 -23.15 32.12
N GLY A 254 -18.18 -21.84 32.19
CA GLY A 254 -18.16 -21.09 33.45
C GLY A 254 -16.76 -20.80 33.99
N SER A 255 -15.69 -20.99 33.21
CA SER A 255 -14.32 -20.70 33.66
C SER A 255 -13.98 -19.22 33.43
N PHE A 256 -14.41 -18.34 34.33
CA PHE A 256 -13.90 -16.97 34.40
C PHE A 256 -13.00 -16.80 35.62
N THR A 257 -11.70 -16.84 35.39
CA THR A 257 -10.70 -16.37 36.34
C THR A 257 -9.85 -15.29 35.67
N SER A 258 -10.00 -14.05 36.14
CA SER A 258 -9.06 -12.91 36.08
C SER A 258 -8.52 -12.36 34.73
N ASP A 259 -8.55 -13.07 33.59
CA ASP A 259 -7.88 -12.65 32.34
C ASP A 259 -8.78 -11.97 31.29
N ALA A 260 -10.03 -11.65 31.64
CA ALA A 260 -11.01 -11.08 30.70
C ALA A 260 -10.55 -9.78 30.03
N SER A 261 -9.76 -8.94 30.73
CA SER A 261 -9.27 -7.65 30.20
C SER A 261 -8.14 -7.82 29.18
N ALA A 262 -7.16 -8.69 29.47
CA ALA A 262 -6.06 -9.01 28.55
C ALA A 262 -6.58 -9.76 27.31
N TYR A 263 -7.55 -10.65 27.49
CA TYR A 263 -8.20 -11.37 26.41
C TYR A 263 -9.03 -10.44 25.51
N ASN A 264 -9.85 -9.55 26.10
CA ASN A 264 -10.60 -8.55 25.33
C ASN A 264 -9.66 -7.59 24.58
N SER A 265 -8.57 -7.15 25.22
CA SER A 265 -7.53 -6.33 24.56
C SER A 265 -6.91 -7.04 23.35
N ALA A 266 -6.50 -8.31 23.50
CA ALA A 266 -5.92 -9.09 22.41
C ALA A 266 -6.91 -9.28 21.24
N ARG A 267 -8.20 -9.50 21.55
CA ARG A 267 -9.26 -9.63 20.55
C ARG A 267 -9.52 -8.31 19.82
N THR A 268 -9.63 -7.20 20.55
CA THR A 268 -9.82 -5.88 19.95
C THR A 268 -8.62 -5.52 19.06
N ARG A 269 -7.40 -5.79 19.51
CA ARG A 269 -6.18 -5.61 18.70
C ARG A 269 -6.20 -6.46 17.43
N LEU A 270 -6.63 -7.71 17.50
CA LEU A 270 -6.73 -8.58 16.32
C LEU A 270 -7.85 -8.15 15.37
N ALA A 271 -8.99 -7.70 15.88
CA ALA A 271 -10.09 -7.18 15.06
C ALA A 271 -9.66 -5.92 14.29
N TRP A 272 -8.94 -5.00 14.96
CA TRP A 272 -8.34 -3.84 14.30
C TRP A 272 -7.23 -4.20 13.33
N THR A 273 -6.44 -5.24 13.64
CA THR A 273 -5.45 -5.78 12.71
C THR A 273 -6.11 -6.32 11.45
N LEU A 274 -7.23 -7.05 11.59
CA LEU A 274 -8.02 -7.56 10.47
C LEU A 274 -8.69 -6.41 9.68
N PHE A 275 -9.19 -5.38 10.36
CA PHE A 275 -9.70 -4.18 9.71
C PHE A 275 -8.62 -3.48 8.88
N THR A 276 -7.45 -3.23 9.49
CA THR A 276 -6.27 -2.63 8.84
C THR A 276 -5.86 -3.46 7.63
N PHE A 277 -5.79 -4.78 7.78
CA PHE A 277 -5.45 -5.69 6.69
C PHE A 277 -6.51 -5.71 5.57
N THR A 278 -7.78 -5.59 5.92
CA THR A 278 -8.88 -5.54 4.95
C THR A 278 -8.80 -4.26 4.13
N LEU A 279 -8.48 -3.12 4.76
CA LEU A 279 -8.22 -1.87 4.04
C LEU A 279 -7.05 -2.00 3.07
N ILE A 280 -5.94 -2.58 3.54
CA ILE A 280 -4.75 -2.87 2.72
C ILE A 280 -5.07 -3.84 1.56
N SER A 281 -5.92 -4.83 1.81
CA SER A 281 -6.28 -5.79 0.75
C SER A 281 -7.23 -5.17 -0.28
N LEU A 282 -8.14 -4.30 0.17
CA LEU A 282 -9.05 -3.57 -0.71
C LEU A 282 -8.29 -2.58 -1.58
N SER A 283 -7.25 -1.94 -1.04
CA SER A 283 -6.40 -1.00 -1.78
C SER A 283 -5.60 -1.71 -2.88
N GLU A 284 -5.13 -2.93 -2.63
CA GLU A 284 -4.35 -3.73 -3.59
C GLU A 284 -5.22 -4.57 -4.55
N ALA A 285 -6.51 -4.70 -4.24
CA ALA A 285 -7.51 -5.19 -5.18
C ALA A 285 -7.87 -4.14 -6.24
N ILE A 286 -7.20 -2.98 -6.26
CA ILE A 286 -7.37 -1.97 -7.31
C ILE A 286 -6.34 -2.24 -8.42
N PRO A 287 -6.78 -2.45 -9.66
CA PRO A 287 -5.92 -2.77 -10.80
C PRO A 287 -4.99 -1.63 -11.10
N ALA A 288 -3.75 -1.98 -11.41
CA ALA A 288 -2.84 -1.04 -12.02
C ALA A 288 -3.36 -0.48 -13.38
N SER A 289 -4.31 -1.16 -14.06
CA SER A 289 -4.97 -0.59 -15.24
C SER A 289 -5.95 0.54 -14.94
N TYR A 290 -6.37 0.68 -13.68
CA TYR A 290 -7.11 1.82 -13.15
C TYR A 290 -6.19 2.77 -12.37
N MET A 291 -4.89 2.51 -12.29
CA MET A 291 -3.92 3.49 -11.81
C MET A 291 -3.41 4.26 -13.02
N VAL A 292 -4.05 5.38 -13.33
CA VAL A 292 -3.61 6.23 -14.44
C VAL A 292 -2.55 7.18 -13.92
N GLY A 293 -1.31 7.00 -14.37
CA GLY A 293 -0.27 8.01 -14.24
C GLY A 293 -0.55 9.17 -15.19
N ILE A 294 -1.34 10.14 -14.75
CA ILE A 294 -1.66 11.32 -15.57
C ILE A 294 -0.46 12.25 -15.55
N LYS A 295 0.45 12.08 -16.51
CA LYS A 295 1.53 13.02 -16.82
C LYS A 295 1.02 14.21 -17.63
N VAL A 296 -0.15 14.77 -17.31
CA VAL A 296 -0.55 16.06 -17.88
C VAL A 296 0.06 17.12 -16.98
N GLY A 297 1.30 17.52 -17.30
CA GLY A 297 2.04 18.52 -16.54
C GLY A 297 2.17 18.15 -15.07
N SER A 298 3.04 17.18 -14.75
CA SER A 298 3.49 16.99 -13.37
C SER A 298 3.88 18.34 -12.75
N PHE A 299 3.72 18.52 -11.44
CA PHE A 299 4.18 19.74 -10.75
C PHE A 299 5.67 20.06 -11.02
N SER A 300 6.46 19.06 -11.40
CA SER A 300 7.82 19.19 -11.95
C SER A 300 7.91 20.01 -13.25
N THR A 301 6.88 19.98 -14.10
CA THR A 301 6.72 20.84 -15.27
C THR A 301 6.46 22.29 -14.85
N PHE A 302 5.85 22.51 -13.67
CA PHE A 302 5.70 23.85 -13.09
C PHE A 302 7.04 24.43 -12.60
N SER A 303 7.98 23.60 -12.15
CA SER A 303 9.37 24.02 -11.87
C SER A 303 10.20 24.20 -13.15
N SER A 304 9.81 23.58 -14.27
CA SER A 304 10.46 23.74 -15.57
C SER A 304 10.07 25.06 -16.27
N ILE A 305 9.11 25.80 -15.70
CA ILE A 305 8.64 27.12 -16.15
C ILE A 305 9.78 28.15 -16.21
N GLU A 306 10.86 27.97 -15.46
CA GLU A 306 11.98 28.93 -15.48
C GLU A 306 12.90 28.77 -16.71
N ASN A 307 12.85 27.64 -17.43
CA ASN A 307 13.84 27.33 -18.49
C ASN A 307 13.25 26.99 -19.87
N ASN A 308 12.02 27.45 -20.18
CA ASN A 308 11.47 27.52 -21.55
C ASN A 308 11.66 26.24 -22.43
N ARG A 309 11.71 25.06 -21.81
CA ARG A 309 11.93 23.78 -22.48
C ARG A 309 10.66 22.95 -22.37
N ILE A 310 9.94 22.85 -23.49
CA ILE A 310 8.76 21.99 -23.65
C ILE A 310 9.24 20.54 -23.46
N PRO A 311 8.73 19.77 -22.49
CA PRO A 311 9.11 18.37 -22.35
C PRO A 311 8.48 17.55 -23.48
N ASP A 312 9.29 16.72 -24.13
CA ASP A 312 8.93 15.78 -25.21
C ASP A 312 7.97 14.67 -24.74
N GLY A 313 6.74 15.05 -24.39
CA GLY A 313 5.68 14.16 -23.90
C GLY A 313 4.38 14.22 -24.71
N THR A 314 4.42 14.87 -25.88
CA THR A 314 3.24 15.23 -26.71
C THR A 314 2.32 14.05 -27.05
N ILE A 315 2.87 12.85 -27.27
CA ILE A 315 2.07 11.67 -27.57
C ILE A 315 1.30 11.19 -26.33
N THR A 316 1.94 11.14 -25.16
CA THR A 316 1.28 10.69 -23.91
C THR A 316 0.30 11.71 -23.35
N THR A 317 0.59 13.01 -23.47
CA THR A 317 -0.32 14.07 -23.01
C THR A 317 -1.57 14.14 -23.87
N CYS A 318 -1.44 14.02 -25.19
CA CYS A 318 -2.60 14.00 -26.08
C CYS A 318 -3.42 12.71 -25.95
N VAL A 319 -2.78 11.55 -25.79
CA VAL A 319 -3.51 10.29 -25.56
C VAL A 319 -4.34 10.34 -24.27
N ASN A 320 -3.77 10.86 -23.18
CA ASN A 320 -4.50 11.04 -21.93
C ASN A 320 -5.64 12.06 -22.07
N PHE A 321 -5.44 13.13 -22.85
CA PHE A 321 -6.49 14.10 -23.15
C PHE A 321 -7.65 13.49 -23.93
N TYR A 322 -7.38 12.68 -24.95
CA TYR A 322 -8.42 12.03 -25.75
C TYR A 322 -9.23 10.99 -25.00
N GLN A 323 -8.73 10.50 -23.87
CA GLN A 323 -9.39 9.50 -23.02
C GLN A 323 -9.85 10.08 -21.68
N ALA A 324 -9.79 11.39 -21.48
CA ALA A 324 -9.98 12.03 -20.17
C ALA A 324 -11.34 11.69 -19.53
N ASP A 325 -12.39 11.49 -20.31
CA ASP A 325 -13.71 11.05 -19.85
C ASP A 325 -13.69 9.67 -19.16
N HIS A 326 -12.76 8.80 -19.55
CA HIS A 326 -12.57 7.46 -18.98
C HIS A 326 -11.58 7.42 -17.81
N LEU A 327 -10.79 8.48 -17.58
CA LEU A 327 -9.73 8.49 -16.56
C LEU A 327 -10.19 8.94 -15.16
N ILE A 328 -11.42 9.45 -15.02
CA ILE A 328 -11.96 9.89 -13.72
C ILE A 328 -12.08 8.73 -12.72
N VAL A 329 -12.69 7.62 -13.14
CA VAL A 329 -12.89 6.45 -12.27
C VAL A 329 -11.53 5.87 -11.82
N PRO A 330 -10.55 5.67 -12.73
CA PRO A 330 -9.18 5.37 -12.37
C PRO A 330 -8.57 6.31 -11.31
N ALA A 331 -8.66 7.62 -11.51
CA ALA A 331 -8.11 8.60 -10.57
C ALA A 331 -8.73 8.48 -9.15
N ILE A 332 -10.06 8.30 -9.07
CA ILE A 332 -10.76 8.11 -7.79
C ILE A 332 -10.31 6.81 -7.10
N MET A 333 -10.12 5.73 -7.86
CA MET A 333 -9.70 4.45 -7.32
C MET A 333 -8.26 4.51 -6.79
N ASN A 334 -7.35 5.18 -7.51
CA ASN A 334 -5.99 5.45 -7.03
C ASN A 334 -5.98 6.25 -5.72
N ALA A 335 -6.80 7.30 -5.63
CA ALA A 335 -6.97 8.08 -4.41
C ALA A 335 -7.47 7.23 -3.26
N PHE A 336 -8.47 6.39 -3.49
CA PHE A 336 -8.98 5.50 -2.47
C PHE A 336 -7.91 4.51 -1.97
N GLN A 337 -7.10 3.95 -2.88
CA GLN A 337 -5.99 3.05 -2.53
C GLN A 337 -5.00 3.75 -1.58
N ILE A 338 -4.55 4.95 -1.95
CA ILE A 338 -3.57 5.72 -1.17
C ILE A 338 -4.14 6.12 0.19
N LEU A 339 -5.39 6.56 0.23
CA LEU A 339 -6.05 6.96 1.48
C LEU A 339 -6.25 5.76 2.42
N ALA A 340 -6.65 4.61 1.88
CA ALA A 340 -6.78 3.37 2.65
C ALA A 340 -5.44 2.96 3.28
N TRP A 341 -4.35 3.04 2.51
CA TRP A 341 -2.99 2.83 3.01
C TRP A 341 -2.60 3.80 4.12
N SER A 342 -2.85 5.08 3.92
CA SER A 342 -2.53 6.14 4.89
C SER A 342 -3.28 5.93 6.22
N ILE A 343 -4.58 5.59 6.15
CA ILE A 343 -5.40 5.27 7.33
C ILE A 343 -4.89 4.00 8.03
N ALA A 344 -4.57 2.95 7.26
CA ALA A 344 -4.06 1.71 7.82
C ALA A 344 -2.76 1.92 8.63
N LEU A 345 -1.83 2.73 8.11
CA LEU A 345 -0.58 3.08 8.78
C LEU A 345 -0.76 3.95 10.03
N ILE A 346 -1.88 4.66 10.17
CA ILE A 346 -2.24 5.41 11.39
C ILE A 346 -2.88 4.49 12.43
N VAL A 347 -3.82 3.64 12.00
CA VAL A 347 -4.62 2.79 12.90
C VAL A 347 -3.76 1.73 13.59
N ASP A 348 -2.78 1.14 12.89
CA ASP A 348 -1.94 0.08 13.46
C ASP A 348 -1.15 0.49 14.72
N PRO A 349 -0.34 1.58 14.71
CA PRO A 349 0.39 2.02 15.91
C PRO A 349 -0.56 2.53 17.00
N LEU A 350 -1.67 3.19 16.65
CA LEU A 350 -2.68 3.64 17.62
C LEU A 350 -3.28 2.44 18.39
N CYS A 351 -3.60 1.36 17.69
CA CYS A 351 -4.09 0.15 18.33
C CYS A 351 -3.03 -0.48 19.23
N GLY A 352 -1.76 -0.42 18.84
CA GLY A 352 -0.64 -0.82 19.69
C GLY A 352 -0.57 0.00 20.98
N LEU A 353 -0.64 1.33 20.89
CA LEU A 353 -0.57 2.24 22.03
C LEU A 353 -1.78 2.10 22.97
N LEU A 354 -2.99 2.01 22.42
CA LEU A 354 -4.25 2.05 23.18
C LEU A 354 -4.68 0.70 23.75
N PHE A 355 -4.34 -0.41 23.09
CA PHE A 355 -4.82 -1.72 23.52
C PHE A 355 -3.74 -2.59 24.15
N ASP A 356 -2.44 -2.32 23.94
CA ASP A 356 -1.39 -3.13 24.57
C ASP A 356 -1.27 -2.80 26.07
N PRO A 357 -1.57 -3.75 26.97
CA PRO A 357 -1.59 -3.49 28.41
C PRO A 357 -0.22 -3.16 29.00
N ARG A 358 0.89 -3.54 28.35
CA ARG A 358 2.24 -3.16 28.81
C ARG A 358 2.57 -1.74 28.39
N ILE A 359 2.24 -1.38 27.16
CA ILE A 359 2.50 -0.03 26.63
C ILE A 359 1.63 0.99 27.38
N ARG A 360 0.35 0.67 27.61
CA ARG A 360 -0.55 1.48 28.44
C ARG A 360 -0.01 1.78 29.83
N LYS A 361 0.59 0.78 30.50
CA LYS A 361 1.21 0.98 31.82
C LYS A 361 2.36 1.98 31.79
N VAL A 362 3.15 1.99 30.72
CA VAL A 362 4.24 2.96 30.51
C VAL A 362 3.67 4.36 30.27
N LEU A 363 2.60 4.46 29.49
CA LEU A 363 1.92 5.72 29.16
C LEU A 363 1.03 6.25 30.30
N LYS A 364 0.80 5.45 31.34
CA LYS A 364 -0.15 5.73 32.44
C LYS A 364 -1.59 5.99 31.95
N ILE A 365 -2.04 5.22 30.95
CA ILE A 365 -3.37 5.27 30.31
C ILE A 365 -4.22 4.04 30.67
#